data_AF-A0A7C4QX80-F1
#
_entry.id   AF-A0A7C4QX80-F1
#
_cell.length_a   1.000
_cell.length_b   1.000
_cell.length_c   1.000
_cell.angle_alpha   90.00
_cell.angle_beta   90.00
_cell.angle_gamma   90.00
#
_symmetry.space_group_name_H-M   'P 1'
#
loop_
_entity.id
_entity.type
_entity.pdbx_description
1 polymer ?
#
loop_
_entity_poly.entity_id
_entity_poly.type
_entity_poly.pdbx_seq_one_letter_code
_entity_poly.pdbx_strand_id
1 'polypeptide(L)'
;LSGVMIKTGVYGLMRYFLWLVPAGSRGEYPLGGWGLVIASLGVVTLFTGTVQALHQGQTKRLLAYSSIGQVGYILMGLGACLALLDSSQLPLAVLALGGALLHTLNHGIFKGLLFLNAGSLLHATGTQELDRLGGLSKHMPATALATLVGVAAIVGAPLTSGFASKWHLYGATIGGAPGARFLPIYAVVAILTSGLTLAVFLRFFGAAFLSRTSALVGERAQMRGTLEVRWMMLAPKLGLAAICVAAGLAPALLTRFVQHALDQSRQGLGVLLADSALALGGGWEGPSPLAVGAVLALMLGLAWGLARAGGAPRRAVPPWLCGYAPETELNRYQARHFYAQLGRFLPALDKEKKRAPAPPRRHVEPNYFHDRQRYIETAEG
;
A
#
# COMPACT_ATOMS: atom_id res chain seq x y z
N LEU A 1 -11.44 -3.26 -13.08
CA LEU A 1 -12.07 -2.02 -12.54
C LEU A 1 -11.05 -1.04 -11.97
N SER A 2 -10.46 -1.26 -10.78
CA SER A 2 -9.55 -0.26 -10.15
C SER A 2 -8.33 0.13 -11.00
N GLY A 3 -7.81 -0.77 -11.85
CA GLY A 3 -6.64 -0.51 -12.69
C GLY A 3 -6.90 0.46 -13.85
N VAL A 4 -8.10 0.45 -14.43
CA VAL A 4 -8.41 1.12 -15.70
C VAL A 4 -9.59 2.08 -15.59
N MET A 5 -10.73 1.62 -15.05
CA MET A 5 -11.96 2.42 -15.01
C MET A 5 -11.81 3.71 -14.18
N ILE A 6 -11.09 3.67 -13.07
CA ILE A 6 -10.87 4.89 -12.26
C ILE A 6 -9.91 5.85 -12.99
N LYS A 7 -9.03 5.34 -13.85
CA LYS A 7 -8.07 6.14 -14.59
C LYS A 7 -8.72 6.91 -15.73
N THR A 8 -9.89 6.51 -16.22
CA THR A 8 -10.62 7.29 -17.23
C THR A 8 -11.07 8.64 -16.67
N GLY A 9 -11.51 8.68 -15.39
CA GLY A 9 -11.83 9.94 -14.71
C GLY A 9 -10.60 10.83 -14.49
N VAL A 10 -9.48 10.24 -14.07
CA VAL A 10 -8.19 10.95 -13.96
C VAL A 10 -7.77 11.53 -15.32
N TYR A 11 -7.85 10.73 -16.38
CA TYR A 11 -7.53 11.15 -17.74
C TYR A 11 -8.44 12.29 -18.19
N GLY A 12 -9.75 12.21 -17.95
CA GLY A 12 -10.70 13.27 -18.27
C GLY A 12 -10.37 14.60 -17.57
N LEU A 13 -10.06 14.56 -16.27
CA LEU A 13 -9.64 15.74 -15.52
C LEU A 13 -8.34 16.34 -16.06
N MET A 14 -7.32 15.50 -16.31
CA MET A 14 -6.07 15.95 -16.91
C MET A 14 -6.30 16.60 -18.27
N ARG A 15 -7.06 15.95 -19.16
CA ARG A 15 -7.36 16.48 -20.49
C ARG A 15 -8.10 17.82 -20.42
N TYR A 16 -9.08 17.94 -19.52
CA TYR A 16 -9.86 19.17 -19.37
C TYR A 16 -9.00 20.33 -18.84
N PHE A 17 -8.27 20.14 -17.74
CA PHE A 17 -7.57 21.23 -17.07
C PHE A 17 -6.19 21.58 -17.68
N LEU A 18 -5.59 20.69 -18.48
CA LEU A 18 -4.26 20.91 -19.06
C LEU A 18 -4.27 20.94 -20.59
N TRP A 19 -4.96 20.00 -21.26
CA TRP A 19 -4.86 19.87 -22.73
C TRP A 19 -5.88 20.72 -23.50
N LEU A 20 -7.05 21.01 -22.91
CA LEU A 20 -8.05 21.89 -23.54
C LEU A 20 -7.79 23.37 -23.29
N VAL A 21 -6.92 23.72 -22.33
CA VAL A 21 -6.54 25.10 -22.04
C VAL A 21 -5.46 25.55 -23.02
N PRO A 22 -5.72 26.54 -23.89
CA PRO A 22 -4.70 27.07 -24.81
C PRO A 22 -3.47 27.61 -24.05
N ALA A 23 -2.27 27.38 -24.58
CA ALA A 23 -1.04 27.84 -23.92
C ALA A 23 -0.98 29.36 -23.74
N GLY A 24 -1.58 30.12 -24.67
CA GLY A 24 -1.65 31.58 -24.63
C GLY A 24 -2.62 32.15 -23.59
N SER A 25 -3.59 31.37 -23.09
CA SER A 25 -4.60 31.86 -22.13
C SER A 25 -4.20 31.62 -20.66
N ARG A 26 -2.92 31.36 -20.38
CA ARG A 26 -2.41 31.09 -19.02
C ARG A 26 -2.67 32.25 -18.05
N GLY A 27 -2.64 33.49 -18.53
CA GLY A 27 -2.89 34.68 -17.71
C GLY A 27 -4.37 34.97 -17.47
N GLU A 28 -5.28 34.42 -18.28
CA GLU A 28 -6.72 34.66 -18.21
C GLU A 28 -7.46 33.51 -17.50
N TYR A 29 -6.93 32.28 -17.64
CA TYR A 29 -7.50 31.10 -17.02
C TYR A 29 -7.02 30.98 -15.56
N PRO A 30 -7.92 30.89 -14.56
CA PRO A 30 -7.55 30.91 -13.14
C PRO A 30 -6.97 29.56 -12.69
N LEU A 31 -5.76 29.23 -13.19
CA LEU A 31 -5.04 27.99 -12.91
C LEU A 31 -4.80 27.80 -11.41
N GLY A 32 -4.42 28.86 -10.70
CA GLY A 32 -4.22 28.83 -9.26
C GLY A 32 -5.47 28.43 -8.48
N GLY A 33 -6.63 28.99 -8.86
CA GLY A 33 -7.92 28.69 -8.23
C GLY A 33 -8.34 27.23 -8.46
N TRP A 34 -8.27 26.74 -9.70
CA TRP A 34 -8.54 25.34 -10.00
C TRP A 34 -7.53 24.39 -9.35
N GLY A 35 -6.27 24.78 -9.29
CA GLY A 35 -5.22 24.05 -8.59
C GLY A 35 -5.52 23.86 -7.12
N LEU A 36 -5.94 24.92 -6.42
CA LEU A 36 -6.38 24.86 -5.03
C LEU A 36 -7.57 23.90 -4.85
N VAL A 37 -8.62 24.04 -5.67
CA VAL A 37 -9.83 23.21 -5.59
C VAL A 37 -9.50 21.73 -5.79
N ILE A 38 -8.79 21.40 -6.87
CA ILE A 38 -8.47 20.01 -7.22
C ILE A 38 -7.50 19.40 -6.19
N ALA A 39 -6.50 20.15 -5.74
CA ALA A 39 -5.57 19.66 -4.73
C ALA A 39 -6.28 19.43 -3.38
N SER A 40 -7.18 20.34 -2.97
CA SER A 40 -8.00 20.19 -1.76
C SER A 40 -8.84 18.92 -1.81
N LEU A 41 -9.57 18.71 -2.91
CA LEU A 41 -10.36 17.50 -3.12
C LEU A 41 -9.49 16.24 -3.12
N GLY A 42 -8.30 16.32 -3.70
CA GLY A 42 -7.31 15.24 -3.68
C GLY A 42 -6.87 14.88 -2.26
N VAL A 43 -6.52 15.86 -1.44
CA VAL A 43 -6.07 15.64 -0.05
C VAL A 43 -7.18 15.10 0.84
N VAL A 44 -8.40 15.65 0.73
CA VAL A 44 -9.56 15.14 1.46
C VAL A 44 -9.84 13.68 1.06
N THR A 45 -9.80 13.38 -0.22
CA THR A 45 -10.00 12.02 -0.77
C THR A 45 -8.90 11.06 -0.31
N LEU A 46 -7.65 11.52 -0.33
CA LEU A 46 -6.47 10.78 0.13
C LEU A 46 -6.65 10.36 1.60
N PHE A 47 -6.94 11.33 2.46
CA PHE A 47 -7.06 11.10 3.89
C PHE A 47 -8.28 10.23 4.22
N THR A 48 -9.47 10.63 3.76
CA THR A 48 -10.72 9.91 4.05
C THR A 48 -10.73 8.50 3.49
N GLY A 49 -10.27 8.30 2.25
CA GLY A 49 -10.18 6.97 1.64
C GLY A 49 -9.25 6.04 2.42
N THR A 50 -8.11 6.55 2.89
CA THR A 50 -7.13 5.74 3.64
C THR A 50 -7.61 5.41 5.05
N VAL A 51 -8.21 6.37 5.76
CA VAL A 51 -8.84 6.13 7.08
C VAL A 51 -9.96 5.10 6.96
N GLN A 52 -10.82 5.22 5.94
CA GLN A 52 -11.88 4.24 5.72
C GLN A 52 -11.34 2.86 5.36
N ALA A 53 -10.22 2.75 4.63
CA ALA A 53 -9.56 1.47 4.37
C ALA A 53 -9.07 0.80 5.66
N LEU A 54 -8.59 1.59 6.62
CA LEU A 54 -8.13 1.09 7.92
C LEU A 54 -9.24 0.38 8.69
N HIS A 55 -10.49 0.86 8.57
CA HIS A 55 -11.65 0.26 9.23
C HIS A 55 -12.07 -1.08 8.64
N GLN A 56 -11.74 -1.41 7.39
CA GLN A 56 -12.39 -2.53 6.71
C GLN A 56 -11.88 -3.89 7.20
N GLY A 57 -12.78 -4.75 7.69
CA GLY A 57 -12.50 -6.16 7.98
C GLY A 57 -12.34 -7.05 6.75
N GLN A 58 -12.86 -6.64 5.59
CA GLN A 58 -12.84 -7.43 4.36
C GLN A 58 -11.76 -6.98 3.37
N THR A 59 -11.01 -7.92 2.80
CA THR A 59 -9.92 -7.66 1.86
C THR A 59 -10.36 -6.82 0.65
N LYS A 60 -11.46 -7.18 -0.03
CA LYS A 60 -11.91 -6.46 -1.23
C LYS A 60 -12.36 -5.04 -0.93
N ARG A 61 -13.08 -4.83 0.19
CA ARG A 61 -13.52 -3.50 0.65
C ARG A 61 -12.31 -2.64 1.05
N LEU A 62 -11.36 -3.20 1.79
CA LEU A 62 -10.10 -2.55 2.14
C LEU A 62 -9.36 -2.07 0.88
N LEU A 63 -9.25 -2.94 -0.12
CA LEU A 63 -8.63 -2.59 -1.38
C LEU A 63 -9.41 -1.52 -2.16
N ALA A 64 -10.74 -1.52 -2.12
CA ALA A 64 -11.53 -0.47 -2.77
C ALA A 64 -11.31 0.91 -2.13
N TYR A 65 -11.39 1.02 -0.80
CA TYR A 65 -11.16 2.28 -0.10
C TYR A 65 -9.73 2.79 -0.24
N SER A 66 -8.74 1.90 -0.18
CA SER A 66 -7.35 2.32 -0.43
C SER A 66 -7.14 2.76 -1.89
N SER A 67 -7.93 2.30 -2.87
CA SER A 67 -7.90 2.87 -4.22
C SER A 67 -8.36 4.33 -4.24
N ILE A 68 -9.39 4.66 -3.47
CA ILE A 68 -9.88 6.05 -3.32
C ILE A 68 -8.74 6.91 -2.75
N GLY A 69 -8.08 6.43 -1.68
CA GLY A 69 -6.93 7.12 -1.09
C GLY A 69 -5.80 7.37 -2.08
N GLN A 70 -5.40 6.37 -2.87
CA GLN A 70 -4.32 6.54 -3.87
C GLN A 70 -4.71 7.47 -5.03
N VAL A 71 -5.99 7.57 -5.41
CA VAL A 71 -6.45 8.56 -6.39
C VAL A 71 -6.30 9.98 -5.85
N GLY A 72 -6.46 10.16 -4.54
CA GLY A 72 -6.22 11.43 -3.88
C GLY A 72 -4.80 11.98 -4.11
N TYR A 73 -3.77 11.11 -4.12
CA TYR A 73 -2.40 11.51 -4.51
C TYR A 73 -2.31 12.05 -5.93
N ILE A 74 -3.03 11.42 -6.88
CA ILE A 74 -3.03 11.81 -8.29
C ILE A 74 -3.68 13.19 -8.44
N LEU A 75 -4.84 13.39 -7.80
CA LEU A 75 -5.54 14.67 -7.82
C LEU A 75 -4.75 15.77 -7.13
N MET A 76 -4.11 15.48 -5.99
CA MET A 76 -3.20 16.40 -5.32
C MET A 76 -2.06 16.84 -6.25
N GLY A 77 -1.43 15.90 -6.98
CA GLY A 77 -0.39 16.22 -7.94
C GLY A 77 -0.87 17.04 -9.13
N LEU A 78 -2.07 16.73 -9.66
CA LEU A 78 -2.69 17.53 -10.73
C LEU A 78 -2.97 18.97 -10.26
N GLY A 79 -3.59 19.13 -9.09
CA GLY A 79 -3.87 20.46 -8.53
C GLY A 79 -2.60 21.24 -8.19
N ALA A 80 -1.56 20.57 -7.68
CA ALA A 80 -0.25 21.17 -7.47
C ALA A 80 0.39 21.65 -8.79
N CYS A 81 0.31 20.85 -9.85
CA CYS A 81 0.77 21.26 -11.18
C CYS A 81 0.09 22.56 -11.63
N LEU A 82 -1.24 22.63 -11.59
CA LEU A 82 -1.99 23.83 -12.01
C LEU A 82 -1.60 25.07 -11.18
N ALA A 83 -1.51 24.92 -9.86
CA ALA A 83 -1.13 26.03 -8.98
C ALA A 83 0.30 26.53 -9.22
N LEU A 84 1.23 25.62 -9.53
CA LEU A 84 2.62 25.96 -9.81
C LEU A 84 2.83 26.52 -11.23
N LEU A 85 1.98 26.13 -12.18
CA LEU A 85 1.88 26.80 -13.48
C LEU A 85 1.38 28.24 -13.30
N ASP A 86 0.45 28.52 -12.40
CA ASP A 86 0.02 29.90 -12.13
C ASP A 86 1.18 30.77 -11.59
N SER A 87 1.96 30.20 -10.68
CA SER A 87 3.07 30.89 -9.99
C SER A 87 4.39 30.91 -10.76
N SER A 88 4.39 30.57 -12.05
CA SER A 88 5.59 30.51 -12.91
C SER A 88 6.72 29.57 -12.43
N GLN A 89 6.40 28.56 -11.61
CA GLN A 89 7.34 27.54 -11.12
C GLN A 89 7.29 26.28 -12.00
N LEU A 90 7.62 26.46 -13.28
CA LEU A 90 7.50 25.41 -14.30
C LEU A 90 8.21 24.09 -13.94
N PRO A 91 9.45 24.08 -13.39
CA PRO A 91 10.12 22.82 -13.03
C PRO A 91 9.34 22.00 -11.99
N LEU A 92 8.80 22.67 -10.97
CA LEU A 92 8.03 22.00 -9.92
C LEU A 92 6.63 21.58 -10.41
N ALA A 93 6.03 22.34 -11.33
CA ALA A 93 4.79 21.93 -11.98
C ALA A 93 4.95 20.65 -12.81
N VAL A 94 6.04 20.56 -13.58
CA VAL A 94 6.40 19.35 -14.35
C VAL A 94 6.66 18.19 -13.40
N LEU A 95 7.38 18.41 -12.29
CA LEU A 95 7.63 17.39 -11.28
C LEU A 95 6.32 16.88 -10.65
N ALA A 96 5.38 17.79 -10.32
CA ALA A 96 4.07 17.44 -9.78
C ALA A 96 3.25 16.59 -10.76
N LEU A 97 3.20 16.99 -12.04
CA LEU A 97 2.48 16.25 -13.07
C LEU A 97 3.12 14.90 -13.37
N GLY A 98 4.45 14.85 -13.51
CA GLY A 98 5.17 13.61 -13.71
C GLY A 98 4.99 12.65 -12.54
N GLY A 99 5.01 13.16 -11.31
CA GLY A 99 4.64 12.41 -10.10
C GLY A 99 3.21 11.86 -10.18
N ALA A 100 2.24 12.68 -10.58
CA ALA A 100 0.83 12.27 -10.72
C ALA A 100 0.63 11.19 -11.80
N LEU A 101 1.25 11.34 -12.98
CA LEU A 101 1.19 10.38 -14.07
C LEU A 101 1.90 9.06 -13.70
N LEU A 102 3.09 9.15 -13.12
CA LEU A 102 3.81 7.98 -12.62
C LEU A 102 3.02 7.26 -11.52
N HIS A 103 2.41 8.00 -10.58
CA HIS A 103 1.54 7.42 -9.56
C HIS A 103 0.31 6.77 -10.18
N THR A 104 -0.26 7.34 -11.24
CA THR A 104 -1.41 6.79 -11.97
C THR A 104 -1.09 5.41 -12.56
N LEU A 105 0.07 5.28 -13.23
CA LEU A 105 0.55 4.01 -13.79
C LEU A 105 0.86 3.00 -12.68
N ASN A 106 1.63 3.40 -11.68
CA ASN A 106 1.97 2.54 -10.54
C ASN A 106 0.71 2.03 -9.84
N HIS A 107 -0.25 2.92 -9.56
CA HIS A 107 -1.54 2.58 -8.97
C HIS A 107 -2.35 1.61 -9.84
N GLY A 108 -2.21 1.66 -11.17
CA GLY A 108 -2.75 0.63 -12.05
C GLY A 108 -2.13 -0.74 -11.77
N ILE A 109 -0.81 -0.81 -11.78
CA ILE A 109 -0.01 -2.04 -11.66
C ILE A 109 -0.17 -2.68 -10.27
N PHE A 110 0.20 -1.97 -9.19
CA PHE A 110 0.23 -2.57 -7.86
C PHE A 110 -1.17 -2.87 -7.31
N LYS A 111 -2.21 -2.12 -7.72
CA LYS A 111 -3.59 -2.49 -7.35
C LYS A 111 -4.11 -3.66 -8.14
N GLY A 112 -3.78 -3.74 -9.44
CA GLY A 112 -4.09 -4.92 -10.24
C GLY A 112 -3.55 -6.18 -9.55
N LEU A 113 -2.28 -6.14 -9.15
CA LEU A 113 -1.62 -7.19 -8.38
C LEU A 113 -2.36 -7.53 -7.08
N LEU A 114 -2.65 -6.53 -6.24
CA LEU A 114 -3.32 -6.74 -4.96
C LEU A 114 -4.74 -7.30 -5.10
N PHE A 115 -5.51 -6.84 -6.10
CA PHE A 115 -6.85 -7.37 -6.37
C PHE A 115 -6.82 -8.81 -6.91
N LEU A 116 -5.85 -9.16 -7.76
CA LEU A 116 -5.66 -10.54 -8.23
C LEU A 116 -5.25 -11.48 -7.07
N ASN A 117 -4.41 -10.99 -6.15
CA ASN A 117 -4.07 -11.72 -4.93
C ASN A 117 -5.28 -11.87 -4.00
N ALA A 118 -6.10 -10.83 -3.80
CA ALA A 118 -7.35 -10.93 -3.06
C ALA A 118 -8.33 -11.94 -3.67
N GLY A 119 -8.37 -12.04 -5.01
CA GLY A 119 -9.13 -13.07 -5.72
C GLY A 119 -8.57 -14.48 -5.47
N SER A 120 -7.25 -14.62 -5.41
CA SER A 120 -6.59 -15.90 -5.07
C SER A 120 -6.91 -16.35 -3.64
N LEU A 121 -6.91 -15.41 -2.68
CA LEU A 121 -7.32 -15.66 -1.30
C LEU A 121 -8.77 -16.15 -1.21
N LEU A 122 -9.69 -15.47 -1.91
CA LEU A 122 -11.09 -15.87 -1.97
C LEU A 122 -11.25 -17.26 -2.61
N HIS A 123 -10.55 -17.53 -3.70
CA HIS A 123 -10.62 -18.82 -4.41
C HIS A 123 -10.11 -19.99 -3.54
N ALA A 124 -9.02 -19.77 -2.80
CA ALA A 124 -8.41 -20.78 -1.95
C ALA A 124 -9.21 -21.06 -0.68
N THR A 125 -9.71 -20.00 -0.02
CA THR A 125 -10.29 -20.09 1.34
C THR A 125 -11.82 -19.96 1.39
N GLY A 126 -12.45 -19.42 0.35
CA GLY A 126 -13.89 -19.16 0.30
C GLY A 126 -14.34 -17.93 1.08
N THR A 127 -13.43 -17.12 1.62
CA THR A 127 -13.79 -15.90 2.37
C THR A 127 -12.91 -14.71 2.03
N GLN A 128 -13.41 -13.50 2.30
CA GLN A 128 -12.65 -12.25 2.23
C GLN A 128 -12.44 -11.60 3.60
N GLU A 129 -12.98 -12.20 4.66
CA GLU A 129 -12.91 -11.69 6.04
C GLU A 129 -11.52 -11.90 6.63
N LEU A 130 -10.81 -10.81 6.94
CA LEU A 130 -9.43 -10.88 7.44
C LEU A 130 -9.33 -11.56 8.81
N ASP A 131 -10.37 -11.44 9.64
CA ASP A 131 -10.42 -12.12 10.94
C ASP A 131 -10.48 -13.65 10.80
N ARG A 132 -10.92 -14.19 9.65
CA ARG A 132 -11.00 -15.64 9.40
C ARG A 132 -9.77 -16.19 8.67
N LEU A 133 -8.93 -15.32 8.11
CA LEU A 133 -7.71 -15.67 7.40
C LEU A 133 -6.52 -15.68 8.36
N GLY A 134 -5.48 -16.46 8.06
CA GLY A 134 -4.23 -16.48 8.83
C GLY A 134 -3.30 -17.60 8.38
N GLY A 135 -1.99 -17.35 8.44
CA GLY A 135 -0.95 -18.34 8.13
C GLY A 135 -0.83 -18.74 6.66
N LEU A 136 -1.41 -17.97 5.74
CA LEU A 136 -1.40 -18.31 4.31
C LEU A 136 0.00 -18.31 3.69
N SER A 137 0.99 -17.67 4.31
CA SER A 137 2.38 -17.71 3.83
C SER A 137 2.95 -19.13 3.70
N LYS A 138 2.49 -20.06 4.54
CA LYS A 138 2.93 -21.47 4.52
C LYS A 138 2.25 -22.29 3.42
N HIS A 139 1.03 -21.91 3.03
CA HIS A 139 0.19 -22.69 2.12
C HIS A 139 0.10 -22.09 0.71
N MET A 140 0.44 -20.80 0.56
CA MET A 140 0.43 -20.06 -0.70
C MET A 140 1.68 -19.15 -0.81
N PRO A 141 2.91 -19.70 -0.76
CA PRO A 141 4.15 -18.92 -0.69
C PRO A 141 4.35 -17.98 -1.89
N ALA A 142 3.97 -18.40 -3.10
CA ALA A 142 4.15 -17.57 -4.29
C ALA A 142 3.16 -16.41 -4.31
N THR A 143 1.90 -16.68 -3.92
CA THR A 143 0.89 -15.62 -3.72
C THR A 143 1.27 -14.68 -2.58
N ALA A 144 1.87 -15.19 -1.50
CA ALA A 144 2.35 -14.38 -0.38
C ALA A 144 3.47 -13.42 -0.82
N LEU A 145 4.46 -13.91 -1.56
CA LEU A 145 5.54 -13.09 -2.12
C LEU A 145 4.99 -12.00 -3.07
N ALA A 146 4.12 -12.39 -4.01
CA ALA A 146 3.49 -11.45 -4.92
C ALA A 146 2.66 -10.39 -4.17
N THR A 147 2.00 -10.78 -3.08
CA THR A 147 1.25 -9.84 -2.24
C THR A 147 2.17 -8.90 -1.49
N LEU A 148 3.28 -9.40 -0.95
CA LEU A 148 4.28 -8.60 -0.26
C LEU A 148 4.86 -7.51 -1.17
N VAL A 149 5.20 -7.85 -2.42
CA VAL A 149 5.66 -6.87 -3.41
C VAL A 149 4.58 -5.81 -3.68
N GLY A 150 3.32 -6.22 -3.85
CA GLY A 150 2.21 -5.28 -4.04
C GLY A 150 1.98 -4.37 -2.83
N VAL A 151 2.14 -4.89 -1.61
CA VAL A 151 2.07 -4.14 -0.35
C VAL A 151 3.21 -3.13 -0.26
N ALA A 152 4.44 -3.56 -0.52
CA ALA A 152 5.59 -2.68 -0.53
C ALA A 152 5.43 -1.55 -1.56
N ALA A 153 4.94 -1.87 -2.76
CA ALA A 153 4.66 -0.91 -3.82
C ALA A 153 3.60 0.13 -3.43
N ILE A 154 2.46 -0.26 -2.86
CA ILE A 154 1.41 0.72 -2.49
C ILE A 154 1.82 1.61 -1.31
N VAL A 155 2.55 1.06 -0.34
CA VAL A 155 3.08 1.84 0.78
C VAL A 155 4.13 2.84 0.28
N GLY A 156 4.83 2.52 -0.80
CA GLY A 156 5.93 3.32 -1.32
C GLY A 156 7.24 2.99 -0.61
N ALA A 157 7.47 1.70 -0.33
CA ALA A 157 8.74 1.25 0.23
C ALA A 157 9.88 1.48 -0.78
N PRO A 158 11.10 1.81 -0.32
CA PRO A 158 12.27 1.88 -1.18
C PRO A 158 12.42 0.59 -2.01
N LEU A 159 12.94 0.71 -3.24
CA LEU A 159 13.07 -0.38 -4.24
C LEU A 159 11.75 -0.83 -4.91
N THR A 160 10.62 -0.18 -4.61
CA THR A 160 9.35 -0.46 -5.31
C THR A 160 8.84 0.76 -6.06
N SER A 161 8.04 0.51 -7.10
CA SER A 161 7.60 1.55 -8.03
C SER A 161 6.87 2.73 -7.37
N GLY A 162 6.09 2.49 -6.30
CA GLY A 162 5.32 3.53 -5.63
C GLY A 162 6.17 4.60 -4.95
N PHE A 163 7.41 4.28 -4.53
CA PHE A 163 8.31 5.22 -3.87
C PHE A 163 8.63 6.41 -4.78
N ALA A 164 9.05 6.17 -6.02
CA ALA A 164 9.42 7.21 -6.97
C ALA A 164 8.27 8.21 -7.22
N SER A 165 7.05 7.70 -7.41
CA SER A 165 5.89 8.56 -7.63
C SER A 165 5.55 9.44 -6.43
N LYS A 166 5.57 8.89 -5.22
CA LYS A 166 5.30 9.66 -3.99
C LYS A 166 6.40 10.67 -3.71
N TRP A 167 7.66 10.31 -3.97
CA TRP A 167 8.81 11.19 -3.82
C TRP A 167 8.67 12.46 -4.67
N HIS A 168 8.33 12.33 -5.95
CA HIS A 168 8.08 13.49 -6.83
C HIS A 168 6.93 14.36 -6.34
N LEU A 169 5.83 13.74 -5.88
CA LEU A 169 4.69 14.48 -5.34
C LEU A 169 5.07 15.26 -4.08
N TYR A 170 5.84 14.67 -3.16
CA TYR A 170 6.34 15.37 -1.97
C TYR A 170 7.32 16.49 -2.33
N GLY A 171 8.28 16.22 -3.23
CA GLY A 171 9.23 17.23 -3.68
C GLY A 171 8.54 18.45 -4.29
N ALA A 172 7.57 18.23 -5.18
CA ALA A 172 6.84 19.33 -5.82
C ALA A 172 5.94 20.11 -4.84
N THR A 173 5.29 19.42 -3.89
CA THR A 173 4.39 20.08 -2.92
C THR A 173 5.16 20.81 -1.82
N ILE A 174 6.29 20.29 -1.38
CA ILE A 174 7.15 20.95 -0.38
C ILE A 174 7.91 22.12 -1.03
N GLY A 175 8.58 21.87 -2.17
CA GLY A 175 9.33 22.89 -2.90
C GLY A 175 8.44 24.00 -3.47
N GLY A 176 7.16 23.70 -3.72
CA GLY A 176 6.16 24.64 -4.25
C GLY A 176 5.66 25.71 -3.27
N ALA A 177 6.15 25.73 -2.03
CA ALA A 177 5.74 26.67 -0.99
C ALA A 177 5.75 28.15 -1.43
N PRO A 178 6.75 28.65 -2.18
CA PRO A 178 6.79 30.06 -2.60
C PRO A 178 5.69 30.42 -3.61
N GLY A 179 5.18 29.43 -4.36
CA GLY A 179 4.16 29.65 -5.39
C GLY A 179 2.76 29.48 -4.82
N ALA A 180 2.54 28.41 -4.06
CA ALA A 180 1.26 28.11 -3.47
C ALA A 180 1.42 27.69 -2.01
N ARG A 181 1.10 28.63 -1.10
CA ARG A 181 1.31 28.48 0.36
C ARG A 181 0.57 27.30 0.99
N PHE A 182 -0.46 26.77 0.34
CA PHE A 182 -1.22 25.61 0.82
C PHE A 182 -0.52 24.27 0.56
N LEU A 183 0.42 24.19 -0.39
CA LEU A 183 1.06 22.94 -0.80
C LEU A 183 1.86 22.24 0.30
N PRO A 184 2.63 22.94 1.16
CA PRO A 184 3.35 22.28 2.26
C PRO A 184 2.42 21.61 3.27
N ILE A 185 1.26 22.22 3.56
CA ILE A 185 0.25 21.62 4.45
C ILE A 185 -0.26 20.32 3.81
N TYR A 186 -0.52 20.33 2.50
CA TYR A 186 -0.97 19.15 1.77
C TYR A 186 0.10 18.06 1.73
N ALA A 187 1.37 18.42 1.60
CA ALA A 187 2.49 17.50 1.69
C ALA A 187 2.53 16.79 3.06
N VAL A 188 2.37 17.53 4.17
CA VAL A 188 2.32 16.97 5.52
C VAL A 188 1.17 15.96 5.65
N VAL A 189 -0.04 16.35 5.23
CA VAL A 189 -1.20 15.44 5.27
C VAL A 189 -0.95 14.18 4.42
N ALA A 190 -0.34 14.35 3.25
CA ALA A 190 -0.02 13.23 2.37
C ALA A 190 1.03 12.29 2.98
N ILE A 191 2.10 12.81 3.58
CA ILE A 191 3.13 12.00 4.27
C ILE A 191 2.51 11.23 5.45
N LEU A 192 1.72 11.90 6.29
CA LEU A 192 0.99 11.26 7.38
C LEU A 192 0.07 10.14 6.86
N THR A 193 -0.65 10.41 5.78
CA THR A 193 -1.54 9.43 5.15
C THR A 193 -0.77 8.25 4.53
N SER A 194 0.47 8.45 4.07
CA SER A 194 1.36 7.36 3.67
C SER A 194 1.68 6.43 4.84
N GLY A 195 1.92 7.00 6.04
CA GLY A 195 2.06 6.23 7.29
C GLY A 195 0.79 5.43 7.64
N LEU A 196 -0.39 6.02 7.48
CA LEU A 196 -1.65 5.27 7.61
C LEU A 196 -1.78 4.17 6.55
N THR A 197 -1.34 4.40 5.32
CA THR A 197 -1.33 3.37 4.27
C THR A 197 -0.45 2.20 4.68
N LEU A 198 0.74 2.45 5.24
CA LEU A 198 1.59 1.41 5.84
C LEU A 198 0.82 0.64 6.91
N ALA A 199 0.16 1.33 7.84
CA ALA A 199 -0.62 0.68 8.89
C ALA A 199 -1.73 -0.24 8.33
N VAL A 200 -2.48 0.22 7.33
CA VAL A 200 -3.53 -0.58 6.65
C VAL A 200 -2.94 -1.86 6.07
N PHE A 201 -1.83 -1.75 5.33
CA PHE A 201 -1.28 -2.90 4.61
C PHE A 201 -0.44 -3.83 5.48
N LEU A 202 0.16 -3.34 6.57
CA LEU A 202 0.72 -4.18 7.63
C LEU A 202 -0.36 -5.05 8.28
N ARG A 203 -1.53 -4.47 8.58
CA ARG A 203 -2.68 -5.24 9.10
C ARG A 203 -3.17 -6.26 8.09
N PHE A 204 -3.32 -5.88 6.83
CA PHE A 204 -3.74 -6.79 5.77
C PHE A 204 -2.78 -7.98 5.62
N PHE A 205 -1.48 -7.71 5.41
CA PHE A 205 -0.49 -8.75 5.19
C PHE A 205 -0.25 -9.59 6.45
N GLY A 206 -0.13 -8.92 7.60
CA GLY A 206 0.08 -9.55 8.90
C GLY A 206 -1.05 -10.51 9.27
N ALA A 207 -2.31 -10.07 9.21
CA ALA A 207 -3.45 -10.90 9.55
C ALA A 207 -3.66 -12.05 8.56
N ALA A 208 -3.56 -11.80 7.24
CA ALA A 208 -3.85 -12.83 6.25
C ALA A 208 -2.71 -13.86 6.09
N PHE A 209 -1.45 -13.43 6.11
CA PHE A 209 -0.30 -14.28 5.73
C PHE A 209 0.61 -14.68 6.90
N LEU A 210 0.90 -13.77 7.84
CA LEU A 210 1.91 -13.97 8.88
C LEU A 210 1.36 -14.47 10.22
N SER A 211 0.05 -14.29 10.46
CA SER A 211 -0.64 -14.87 11.63
C SER A 211 -0.43 -16.39 11.72
N ARG A 212 -0.69 -16.98 12.89
CA ARG A 212 -0.87 -18.44 13.01
C ARG A 212 -1.94 -18.92 12.01
N THR A 213 -1.78 -20.14 11.53
CA THR A 213 -2.73 -20.78 10.61
C THR A 213 -4.11 -20.81 11.26
N SER A 214 -5.08 -20.19 10.59
CA SER A 214 -6.48 -20.19 11.02
C SER A 214 -7.07 -21.61 10.88
N ALA A 215 -7.99 -22.01 11.75
CA ALA A 215 -8.75 -23.25 11.67
C ALA A 215 -9.37 -23.43 10.28
N LEU A 216 -9.94 -22.36 9.71
CA LEU A 216 -10.47 -22.37 8.34
C LEU A 216 -9.38 -22.69 7.30
N VAL A 217 -8.19 -22.09 7.45
CA VAL A 217 -7.08 -22.32 6.50
C VAL A 217 -6.51 -23.72 6.66
N GLY A 218 -6.40 -24.21 7.90
CA GLY A 218 -5.96 -25.58 8.22
C GLY A 218 -6.90 -26.64 7.63
N GLU A 219 -8.20 -26.51 7.86
CA GLU A 219 -9.22 -27.39 7.30
C GLU A 219 -9.18 -27.40 5.77
N ARG A 220 -9.10 -26.21 5.14
CA ARG A 220 -8.99 -26.10 3.69
C ARG A 220 -7.71 -26.73 3.14
N ALA A 221 -6.59 -26.56 3.83
CA ALA A 221 -5.31 -27.17 3.45
C ALA A 221 -5.37 -28.70 3.56
N GLN A 222 -6.01 -29.25 4.58
CA GLN A 222 -6.22 -30.71 4.71
C GLN A 222 -7.09 -31.26 3.58
N MET A 223 -8.16 -30.55 3.21
CA MET A 223 -9.09 -30.99 2.16
C MET A 223 -8.52 -30.89 0.74
N ARG A 224 -7.69 -29.89 0.45
CA ARG A 224 -7.18 -29.60 -0.91
C ARG A 224 -5.71 -29.95 -1.12
N GLY A 225 -4.97 -30.26 -0.05
CA GLY A 225 -3.52 -30.43 -0.06
C GLY A 225 -2.77 -29.10 -0.22
N THR A 226 -2.78 -28.54 -1.43
CA THR A 226 -2.21 -27.22 -1.71
C THR A 226 -3.29 -26.15 -1.86
N LEU A 227 -3.05 -24.99 -1.24
CA LEU A 227 -3.93 -23.83 -1.41
C LEU A 227 -3.42 -22.87 -2.48
N GLU A 228 -2.22 -23.10 -3.03
CA GLU A 228 -1.65 -22.26 -4.07
C GLU A 228 -2.52 -22.31 -5.34
N VAL A 229 -2.66 -21.17 -5.99
CA VAL A 229 -3.49 -21.08 -7.20
C VAL A 229 -2.75 -21.63 -8.42
N ARG A 230 -3.51 -22.14 -9.39
CA ARG A 230 -2.97 -22.65 -10.66
C ARG A 230 -2.12 -21.60 -11.37
N TRP A 231 -1.17 -22.06 -12.19
CA TRP A 231 -0.22 -21.21 -12.90
C TRP A 231 -0.88 -20.08 -13.73
N MET A 232 -2.07 -20.34 -14.31
CA MET A 232 -2.83 -19.35 -15.08
C MET A 232 -3.27 -18.14 -14.24
N MET A 233 -3.51 -18.34 -12.94
CA MET A 233 -3.79 -17.24 -12.00
C MET A 233 -2.50 -16.65 -11.42
N LEU A 234 -1.43 -17.45 -11.33
CA LEU A 234 -0.16 -17.06 -10.73
C LEU A 234 0.69 -16.18 -11.65
N ALA A 235 0.82 -16.55 -12.93
CA ALA A 235 1.69 -15.89 -13.89
C ALA A 235 1.43 -14.38 -14.05
N PRO A 236 0.16 -13.90 -14.19
CA PRO A 236 -0.10 -12.45 -14.27
C PRO A 236 0.32 -11.70 -13.00
N LYS A 237 0.19 -12.33 -11.83
CA LYS A 237 0.55 -11.73 -10.53
C LYS A 237 2.07 -11.60 -10.40
N LEU A 238 2.81 -12.64 -10.79
CA LEU A 238 4.27 -12.59 -10.79
C LEU A 238 4.79 -11.57 -11.81
N GLY A 239 4.18 -11.48 -12.99
CA GLY A 239 4.51 -10.46 -13.98
C GLY A 239 4.30 -9.04 -13.44
N LEU A 240 3.14 -8.75 -12.83
CA LEU A 240 2.89 -7.45 -12.21
C LEU A 240 3.82 -7.16 -11.03
N ALA A 241 4.17 -8.17 -10.23
CA ALA A 241 5.13 -8.03 -9.15
C ALA A 241 6.54 -7.70 -9.68
N ALA A 242 6.98 -8.39 -10.74
CA ALA A 242 8.25 -8.10 -11.41
C ALA A 242 8.28 -6.67 -11.95
N ILE A 243 7.20 -6.19 -12.57
CA ILE A 243 7.09 -4.79 -13.03
C ILE A 243 7.21 -3.82 -11.85
N CYS A 244 6.55 -4.09 -10.71
CA CYS A 244 6.65 -3.24 -9.51
C CYS A 244 8.09 -3.11 -8.99
N VAL A 245 8.86 -4.20 -9.01
CA VAL A 245 10.26 -4.21 -8.58
C VAL A 245 11.15 -3.55 -9.62
N ALA A 246 11.03 -3.92 -10.90
CA ALA A 246 11.83 -3.36 -11.98
C ALA A 246 11.67 -1.84 -12.07
N ALA A 247 10.44 -1.33 -11.96
CA ALA A 247 10.18 0.11 -11.93
C ALA A 247 10.62 0.80 -10.62
N GLY A 248 10.81 0.06 -9.53
CA GLY A 248 11.39 0.59 -8.30
C GLY A 248 12.91 0.70 -8.35
N LEU A 249 13.58 -0.29 -8.96
CA LEU A 249 15.03 -0.32 -9.17
C LEU A 249 15.47 0.67 -10.26
N ALA A 250 14.69 0.77 -11.33
CA ALA A 250 14.92 1.68 -12.44
C ALA A 250 13.67 2.52 -12.74
N PRO A 251 13.38 3.58 -11.93
CA PRO A 251 12.25 4.48 -12.17
C PRO A 251 12.26 5.10 -13.57
N ALA A 252 13.45 5.25 -14.16
CA ALA A 252 13.67 5.71 -15.52
C ALA A 252 12.82 4.96 -16.56
N LEU A 253 12.54 3.67 -16.34
CA LEU A 253 11.73 2.87 -17.27
C LEU A 253 10.31 3.43 -17.41
N LEU A 254 9.67 3.78 -16.30
CA LEU A 254 8.32 4.32 -16.32
C LEU A 254 8.30 5.82 -16.62
N THR A 255 9.31 6.59 -16.18
CA THR A 255 9.37 8.02 -16.52
C THR A 255 9.59 8.23 -18.01
N ARG A 256 10.39 7.41 -18.69
CA ARG A 256 10.52 7.43 -20.17
C ARG A 256 9.21 7.16 -20.87
N PHE A 257 8.41 6.21 -20.36
CA PHE A 257 7.09 5.94 -20.90
C PHE A 257 6.14 7.15 -20.73
N VAL A 258 6.18 7.80 -19.56
CA VAL A 258 5.42 9.03 -19.31
C VAL A 258 5.88 10.17 -20.22
N GLN A 259 7.19 10.37 -20.38
CA GLN A 259 7.77 11.38 -21.27
C GLN A 259 7.30 11.15 -22.71
N HIS A 260 7.43 9.93 -23.23
CA HIS A 260 6.97 9.59 -24.56
C HIS A 260 5.47 9.89 -24.74
N ALA A 261 4.63 9.57 -23.74
CA ALA A 261 3.21 9.91 -23.80
C ALA A 261 2.93 11.41 -23.82
N LEU A 262 3.73 12.22 -23.11
CA LEU A 262 3.65 13.69 -23.14
C LEU A 262 4.09 14.24 -24.51
N ASP A 263 5.18 13.72 -25.07
CA ASP A 263 5.71 14.11 -26.39
C ASP A 263 4.73 13.84 -27.53
N GLN A 264 3.94 12.78 -27.42
CA GLN A 264 2.88 12.45 -28.38
C GLN A 264 1.58 13.25 -28.15
N SER A 265 1.47 13.99 -27.05
CA SER A 265 0.26 14.72 -26.65
C SER A 265 0.50 16.23 -26.56
N ARG A 266 1.02 16.83 -27.63
CA ARG A 266 1.39 18.25 -27.68
C ARG A 266 0.18 19.14 -28.01
N GLN A 267 -0.66 19.40 -27.01
CA GLN A 267 -1.81 20.32 -27.13
C GLN A 267 -1.98 21.13 -25.84
N GLY A 268 -2.49 22.37 -25.96
CA GLY A 268 -2.75 23.23 -24.81
C GLY A 268 -1.51 23.47 -23.94
N LEU A 269 -1.68 23.44 -22.62
CA LEU A 269 -0.58 23.51 -21.65
C LEU A 269 0.33 22.27 -21.68
N GLY A 270 -0.11 21.17 -22.32
CA GLY A 270 0.69 19.97 -22.53
C GLY A 270 1.96 20.21 -23.34
N VAL A 271 1.98 21.22 -24.21
CA VAL A 271 3.17 21.62 -24.99
C VAL A 271 4.30 22.08 -24.06
N LEU A 272 3.99 23.01 -23.13
CA LEU A 272 4.95 23.54 -22.16
C LEU A 272 5.52 22.45 -21.26
N LEU A 273 4.65 21.52 -20.87
CA LEU A 273 4.99 20.40 -20.00
C LEU A 273 5.87 19.37 -20.72
N ALA A 274 5.63 19.11 -22.00
CA ALA A 274 6.45 18.22 -22.83
C ALA A 274 7.85 18.80 -23.09
N ASP A 275 7.94 20.09 -23.44
CA ASP A 275 9.23 20.75 -23.70
C ASP A 275 10.12 20.81 -22.46
N SER A 276 9.48 20.87 -21.29
CA SER A 276 10.15 20.86 -19.99
C SER A 276 10.30 19.44 -19.40
N ALA A 277 9.75 18.41 -20.06
CA ALA A 277 9.75 17.02 -19.58
C ALA A 277 11.14 16.38 -19.61
N LEU A 278 12.13 16.98 -20.30
CA LEU A 278 13.55 16.68 -20.16
C LEU A 278 13.99 16.70 -18.67
N ALA A 279 13.31 17.47 -17.81
CA ALA A 279 13.55 17.49 -16.36
C ALA A 279 13.04 16.25 -15.60
N LEU A 280 12.06 15.50 -16.12
CA LEU A 280 11.57 14.25 -15.47
C LEU A 280 12.61 13.12 -15.50
N GLY A 281 13.61 13.22 -16.38
CA GLY A 281 14.76 12.31 -16.42
C GLY A 281 16.04 12.89 -15.82
N GLY A 282 16.06 14.18 -15.51
CA GLY A 282 17.29 14.96 -15.27
C GLY A 282 17.82 15.01 -13.84
N GLY A 283 17.10 14.52 -12.85
CA GLY A 283 17.62 14.51 -11.48
C GLY A 283 16.64 13.92 -10.50
N TRP A 284 16.93 12.71 -10.02
CA TRP A 284 16.39 12.29 -8.74
C TRP A 284 17.00 13.22 -7.68
N GLU A 285 16.25 14.21 -7.22
CA GLU A 285 16.68 15.04 -6.10
C GLU A 285 16.57 14.23 -4.81
N GLY A 286 17.69 13.71 -4.32
CA GLY A 286 17.77 12.91 -3.09
C GLY A 286 18.62 11.63 -3.22
N PRO A 287 18.59 10.74 -2.22
CA PRO A 287 19.28 9.46 -2.31
C PRO A 287 18.54 8.54 -3.28
N SER A 288 19.24 8.00 -4.29
CA SER A 288 18.63 7.11 -5.28
C SER A 288 17.90 5.95 -4.60
N PRO A 289 16.82 5.38 -5.19
CA PRO A 289 16.12 4.25 -4.59
C PRO A 289 17.06 3.07 -4.26
N LEU A 290 18.10 2.88 -5.08
CA LEU A 290 19.17 1.91 -4.85
C LEU A 290 20.03 2.28 -3.64
N ALA A 291 20.39 3.56 -3.47
CA ALA A 291 21.14 4.00 -2.30
C ALA A 291 20.33 3.80 -1.00
N VAL A 292 19.05 4.19 -1.00
CA VAL A 292 18.17 3.95 0.16
C VAL A 292 18.03 2.44 0.44
N GLY A 293 17.86 1.63 -0.60
CA GLY A 293 17.81 0.18 -0.48
C GLY A 293 19.12 -0.43 0.03
N ALA A 294 20.28 0.07 -0.42
CA ALA A 294 21.59 -0.36 0.04
C ALA A 294 21.82 -0.04 1.52
N VAL A 295 21.39 1.15 1.97
CA VAL A 295 21.43 1.52 3.39
C VAL A 295 20.54 0.58 4.20
N LEU A 296 19.30 0.31 3.75
CA LEU A 296 18.42 -0.63 4.44
C LEU A 296 18.99 -2.05 4.48
N ALA A 297 19.60 -2.51 3.39
CA ALA A 297 20.27 -3.81 3.34
C ALA A 297 21.46 -3.87 4.29
N LEU A 298 22.27 -2.81 4.38
CA LEU A 298 23.36 -2.69 5.32
C LEU A 298 22.86 -2.72 6.76
N MET A 299 21.80 -1.97 7.09
CA MET A 299 21.20 -1.96 8.42
C MET A 299 20.67 -3.34 8.82
N LEU A 300 19.97 -4.02 7.90
CA LEU A 300 19.48 -5.39 8.13
C LEU A 300 20.61 -6.39 8.25
N GLY A 301 21.66 -6.26 7.42
CA GLY A 301 22.86 -7.08 7.48
C GLY A 301 23.62 -6.91 8.79
N LEU A 302 23.77 -5.67 9.27
CA LEU A 302 24.36 -5.36 10.57
C LEU A 302 23.52 -5.94 11.71
N ALA A 303 22.19 -5.73 11.69
CA ALA A 303 21.30 -6.29 12.69
C ALA A 303 21.35 -7.83 12.72
N TRP A 304 21.42 -8.46 11.54
CA TRP A 304 21.56 -9.91 11.40
C TRP A 304 22.92 -10.40 11.90
N GLY A 305 24.00 -9.69 11.57
CA GLY A 305 25.35 -9.98 12.04
C GLY A 305 25.45 -9.90 13.56
N LEU A 306 24.94 -8.81 14.15
CA LEU A 306 24.85 -8.64 15.61
C LEU A 306 24.01 -9.74 16.26
N ALA A 307 22.86 -10.10 15.67
CA ALA A 307 22.00 -11.17 16.17
C ALA A 307 22.63 -12.57 16.10
N ARG A 308 23.65 -12.77 15.24
CA ARG A 308 24.41 -14.03 15.15
C ARG A 308 25.71 -14.02 15.94
N ALA A 309 26.32 -12.86 16.14
CA ALA A 309 27.54 -12.72 16.94
C ALA A 309 27.37 -13.22 18.38
N GLY A 310 26.14 -13.16 18.92
CA GLY A 310 25.84 -13.64 20.27
C GLY A 310 25.92 -15.16 20.48
N GLY A 311 26.07 -15.98 19.44
CA GLY A 311 26.26 -17.44 19.57
C GLY A 311 25.14 -18.21 20.29
N ALA A 312 24.02 -17.55 20.61
CA ALA A 312 22.99 -18.11 21.47
C ALA A 312 22.30 -19.31 20.80
N PRO A 313 22.29 -20.50 21.43
CA PRO A 313 21.59 -21.66 20.88
C PRO A 313 20.10 -21.34 20.79
N ARG A 314 19.55 -21.43 19.57
CA ARG A 314 18.11 -21.23 19.34
C ARG A 314 17.39 -22.57 19.44
N ARG A 315 16.47 -22.70 20.39
CA ARG A 315 15.57 -23.84 20.51
C ARG A 315 14.16 -23.41 20.14
N ALA A 316 13.50 -24.14 19.24
CA ALA A 316 12.07 -23.99 19.00
C ALA A 316 11.32 -24.68 20.15
N VAL A 317 10.74 -23.89 21.05
CA VAL A 317 9.87 -24.37 22.13
C VAL A 317 8.46 -23.80 21.93
N PRO A 318 7.41 -24.52 22.37
CA PRO A 318 6.08 -23.94 22.46
C PRO A 318 6.14 -22.64 23.28
N PRO A 319 5.54 -21.54 22.79
CA PRO A 319 5.54 -20.28 23.54
C PRO A 319 4.81 -20.47 24.87
N TRP A 320 5.38 -19.94 25.95
CA TRP A 320 4.71 -19.92 27.25
C TRP A 320 3.56 -18.92 27.22
N LEU A 321 2.33 -19.41 27.11
CA LEU A 321 1.14 -18.58 27.07
C LEU A 321 0.54 -18.38 28.48
N CYS A 322 1.35 -18.30 29.53
CA CYS A 322 0.88 -18.15 30.92
C CYS A 322 -0.20 -19.20 31.31
N GLY A 323 -0.09 -20.42 30.78
CA GLY A 323 -1.07 -21.51 31.01
C GLY A 323 -2.22 -21.58 30.00
N TYR A 324 -2.31 -20.71 28.99
CA TYR A 324 -3.33 -20.81 27.94
C TYR A 324 -3.00 -21.91 26.92
N ALA A 325 -4.05 -22.63 26.48
CA ALA A 325 -3.93 -23.63 25.43
C ALA A 325 -3.47 -22.99 24.10
N PRO A 326 -2.34 -23.45 23.52
CA PRO A 326 -1.77 -22.85 22.32
C PRO A 326 -2.62 -23.04 21.07
N GLU A 327 -3.59 -23.94 21.08
CA GLU A 327 -4.32 -24.40 19.88
C GLU A 327 -5.62 -23.64 19.64
N THR A 328 -6.02 -22.79 20.59
CA THR A 328 -7.29 -22.07 20.47
C THR A 328 -7.21 -20.92 19.48
N GLU A 329 -8.17 -20.85 18.55
CA GLU A 329 -8.41 -19.72 17.64
C GLU A 329 -8.50 -18.36 18.37
N LEU A 330 -8.86 -18.41 19.65
CA LEU A 330 -8.96 -17.27 20.56
C LEU A 330 -7.60 -16.61 20.82
N ASN A 331 -6.50 -17.35 20.75
CA ASN A 331 -5.14 -16.86 20.99
C ASN A 331 -4.44 -16.36 19.72
N ARG A 332 -5.15 -16.36 18.58
CA ARG A 332 -4.64 -15.85 17.31
C ARG A 332 -4.79 -14.33 17.23
N TYR A 333 -3.77 -13.65 16.72
CA TYR A 333 -3.85 -12.22 16.41
C TYR A 333 -4.81 -11.99 15.23
N GLN A 334 -6.02 -11.53 15.53
CA GLN A 334 -7.04 -11.23 14.52
C GLN A 334 -6.91 -9.79 14.01
N ALA A 335 -7.36 -9.54 12.78
CA ALA A 335 -7.20 -8.24 12.14
C ALA A 335 -7.86 -7.11 12.93
N ARG A 336 -9.01 -7.36 13.57
CA ARG A 336 -9.69 -6.38 14.43
C ARG A 336 -8.88 -5.90 15.64
N HIS A 337 -7.87 -6.65 16.08
CA HIS A 337 -7.08 -6.32 17.27
C HIS A 337 -5.86 -5.43 16.97
N PHE A 338 -5.40 -5.35 15.71
CA PHE A 338 -4.19 -4.61 15.32
C PHE A 338 -4.17 -3.15 15.79
N TYR A 339 -5.31 -2.45 15.65
CA TYR A 339 -5.44 -1.03 15.99
C TYR A 339 -6.61 -0.79 16.95
N ALA A 340 -6.97 -1.79 17.77
CA ALA A 340 -8.09 -1.70 18.70
C ALA A 340 -7.97 -0.52 19.69
N GLN A 341 -6.73 -0.13 20.03
CA GLN A 341 -6.46 1.03 20.89
C GLN A 341 -6.76 2.36 20.17
N LEU A 342 -6.55 2.44 18.85
CA LEU A 342 -6.83 3.64 18.08
C LEU A 342 -8.33 3.95 18.06
N GLY A 343 -9.18 2.92 18.11
CA GLY A 343 -10.63 3.06 18.26
C GLY A 343 -11.08 3.81 19.52
N ARG A 344 -10.24 3.88 20.57
CA ARG A 344 -10.52 4.69 21.76
C ARG A 344 -10.40 6.19 21.48
N PHE A 345 -9.47 6.58 20.61
CA PHE A 345 -9.20 7.99 20.26
C PHE A 345 -10.01 8.46 19.05
N LEU A 346 -10.42 7.53 18.20
CA LEU A 346 -11.21 7.79 16.99
C LEU A 346 -12.43 6.86 17.00
N PRO A 347 -13.55 7.29 17.63
CA PRO A 347 -14.77 6.48 17.77
C PRO A 347 -15.37 6.01 16.43
N ALA A 348 -15.04 6.72 15.35
CA ALA A 348 -15.40 6.32 13.99
C ALA A 348 -14.78 4.97 13.57
N LEU A 349 -13.59 4.60 14.10
CA LEU A 349 -12.96 3.30 13.84
C LEU A 349 -13.65 2.14 14.58
N ASP A 350 -14.46 2.40 15.61
CA ASP A 350 -15.00 1.36 16.50
C ASP A 350 -16.33 0.77 16.00
N LYS A 351 -16.95 1.34 14.96
CA LYS A 351 -18.29 0.94 14.50
C LYS A 351 -18.36 -0.49 13.92
N GLU A 352 -17.26 -1.08 13.44
CA GLU A 352 -17.24 -2.48 12.98
C GLU A 352 -17.14 -3.52 14.12
N LYS A 353 -16.79 -3.14 15.37
CA LYS A 353 -16.78 -4.09 16.51
C LYS A 353 -18.15 -4.72 16.77
N LYS A 354 -19.25 -4.00 16.46
CA LYS A 354 -20.61 -4.42 16.80
C LYS A 354 -21.18 -5.53 15.91
N ARG A 355 -20.48 -5.95 14.84
CA ARG A 355 -20.96 -6.98 13.90
C ARG A 355 -20.30 -8.35 14.06
N ALA A 356 -19.30 -8.50 14.93
CA ALA A 356 -18.68 -9.79 15.19
C ALA A 356 -19.47 -10.57 16.27
N PRO A 357 -19.69 -11.89 16.10
CA PRO A 357 -20.28 -12.70 17.16
C PRO A 357 -19.39 -12.62 18.41
N ALA A 358 -20.05 -12.60 19.58
CA ALA A 358 -19.35 -12.57 20.85
C ALA A 358 -18.31 -13.70 20.92
N PRO A 359 -17.12 -13.47 21.51
CA PRO A 359 -16.19 -14.56 21.71
C PRO A 359 -16.90 -15.69 22.47
N PRO A 360 -16.76 -16.95 22.05
CA PRO A 360 -17.33 -18.06 22.80
C PRO A 360 -16.87 -17.96 24.25
N ARG A 361 -17.82 -18.11 25.18
CA ARG A 361 -17.54 -18.04 26.63
C ARG A 361 -16.40 -19.01 26.94
N ARG A 362 -15.46 -18.60 27.79
CA ARG A 362 -14.38 -19.45 28.31
C ARG A 362 -15.01 -20.68 28.98
N HIS A 363 -15.21 -21.77 28.24
CA HIS A 363 -15.27 -23.09 28.84
C HIS A 363 -13.83 -23.49 29.11
N VAL A 364 -13.38 -23.20 30.33
CA VAL A 364 -12.22 -23.87 30.89
C VAL A 364 -12.67 -25.31 31.11
N GLU A 365 -12.23 -26.24 30.26
CA GLU A 365 -12.38 -27.65 30.57
C GLU A 365 -11.59 -27.93 31.86
N PRO A 366 -12.23 -28.50 32.91
CA PRO A 366 -11.59 -28.70 34.22
C PRO A 366 -10.35 -29.62 34.19
N ASN A 367 -10.14 -30.39 33.12
CA ASN A 367 -9.23 -31.54 33.13
C ASN A 367 -7.80 -31.26 32.63
N TYR A 368 -7.45 -30.01 32.28
CA TYR A 368 -6.11 -29.70 31.75
C TYR A 368 -4.98 -29.96 32.76
N PHE A 369 -5.26 -29.94 34.07
CA PHE A 369 -4.26 -30.26 35.10
C PHE A 369 -4.00 -31.77 35.25
N HIS A 370 -4.98 -32.63 34.95
CA HIS A 370 -4.85 -34.08 35.13
C HIS A 370 -4.05 -34.76 34.01
N ASP A 371 -4.13 -34.27 32.77
CA ASP A 371 -3.34 -34.84 31.65
C ASP A 371 -1.85 -34.50 31.75
N ARG A 372 -1.48 -33.42 32.46
CA ARG A 372 -0.07 -33.04 32.65
C ARG A 372 0.65 -33.90 33.68
N GLN A 373 -0.04 -34.36 34.73
CA GLN A 373 0.55 -35.32 35.68
C GLN A 373 0.87 -36.65 34.99
N ARG A 374 -0.03 -37.14 34.13
CA ARG A 374 0.20 -38.36 33.36
C ARG A 374 1.37 -38.27 32.37
N TYR A 375 1.62 -37.09 31.79
CA TYR A 375 2.74 -36.87 30.86
C TYR A 375 4.09 -36.69 31.56
N ILE A 376 4.10 -36.27 32.83
CA ILE A 376 5.32 -36.16 33.65
C ILE A 376 5.65 -37.54 34.24
N GLU A 377 4.66 -38.29 34.71
CA GLU A 377 4.86 -39.66 35.26
C GLU A 377 5.32 -40.68 34.20
N THR A 378 5.01 -40.48 32.92
CA THR A 378 5.48 -41.35 31.82
C THR A 378 6.83 -40.92 31.23
N ALA A 379 7.39 -39.78 31.65
CA ALA A 379 8.72 -39.34 31.24
C ALA A 379 9.81 -39.63 32.31
N GLU A 380 9.41 -40.08 33.51
CA GLU A 380 10.30 -40.42 34.63
C GLU A 380 10.36 -41.94 34.94
N GLY A 381 9.73 -42.78 34.12
CA GLY A 381 9.86 -44.25 34.14
C GLY A 381 10.39 -44.77 32.81
#